data_AF-A0A835FX58-F1
#
_entry.id   AF-A0A835FX58-F1
#
_cell.length_a   1.000
_cell.length_b   1.000
_cell.length_c   1.000
_cell.angle_alpha   90.00
_cell.angle_beta   90.00
_cell.angle_gamma   90.00
#
_symmetry.space_group_name_H-M   'P 1'
#
loop_
_entity.id
_entity.type
_entity.pdbx_description
1 polymer ?
#
loop_
_entity_poly.entity_id
_entity_poly.type
_entity_poly.pdbx_seq_one_letter_code
_entity_poly.pdbx_strand_id
1 'polypeptide(L)'
;MARPPDLIDDAVTEILLRLPPDDPACLVRASLVCKAWRELLTGPAFLRRYRAFHGAPPLLGYSHNVYDEVPYARFVAADARASPFSAPAFGRLNWWVLECRHGRVLGQSFERHASSNLLVWDPITGVQHQVPVHMTYFCHTAAVLCGVAGCDHLNCHGGPFLVVSICIPYEEEEEQAVDFISACVYSSETGAWTSSPSIQFDAYIEERPSLLARDALYFTLQQGRRILKYDLVGQGLQVIDAPDMFDGLAYGNLHLWSWQAGPYGVAEWVQGRVIKLSTLLPTTGPLISLGVIGFLEGGTYTIFVSTDVGIFAVMPKSEQMKKVCEGGFHHAIAPYMSFYTPGTGGVLIFNLYNALCAPYTFLWCCFLLCSLKSFSQTISK
;
A
#
# COMPACT_ATOMS: atom_id res chain seq x y z
N MET A 1 33.21 38.51 15.11
CA MET A 1 32.47 37.26 15.41
C MET A 1 32.97 36.20 14.45
N ALA A 2 33.61 35.15 14.97
CA ALA A 2 34.10 34.04 14.16
C ALA A 2 32.91 33.22 13.61
N ARG A 3 33.01 32.80 12.35
CA ARG A 3 32.07 31.89 11.69
C ARG A 3 31.98 30.59 12.50
N PRO A 4 30.78 30.03 12.79
CA PRO A 4 30.69 28.73 13.45
C PRO A 4 31.43 27.68 12.60
N PRO A 5 32.06 26.67 13.21
CA PRO A 5 32.67 25.58 12.45
C PRO A 5 31.58 24.93 11.59
N ASP A 6 31.85 24.78 10.29
CA ASP A 6 31.01 23.98 9.42
C ASP A 6 30.94 22.57 10.03
N LEU A 7 29.73 22.11 10.38
CA LEU A 7 29.55 20.68 10.65
C LEU A 7 30.08 19.98 9.41
N ILE A 8 31.06 19.09 9.58
CA ILE A 8 31.58 18.24 8.50
C ILE A 8 30.35 17.66 7.79
N ASP A 9 30.24 17.84 6.47
CA ASP A 9 29.04 17.50 5.68
C ASP A 9 28.57 16.05 5.94
N ASP A 10 29.50 15.17 6.33
CA ASP A 10 29.26 13.80 6.77
C ASP A 10 28.39 13.71 8.04
N ALA A 11 28.63 14.54 9.06
CA ALA A 11 27.86 14.54 10.31
C ALA A 11 26.43 15.04 10.09
N VAL A 12 26.24 16.05 9.24
CA VAL A 12 24.89 16.52 8.84
C VAL A 12 24.14 15.40 8.14
N THR A 13 24.80 14.74 7.18
CA THR A 13 24.22 13.61 6.44
C THR A 13 23.79 12.49 7.39
N GLU A 14 24.65 12.12 8.34
CA GLU A 14 24.34 11.10 9.35
C GLU A 14 23.15 11.46 10.24
N ILE A 15 23.01 12.73 10.62
CA ILE A 15 21.86 13.20 11.41
C ILE A 15 20.57 13.12 10.58
N LEU A 16 20.61 13.62 9.34
CA LEU A 16 19.46 13.62 8.45
C LEU A 16 19.01 12.20 8.09
N LEU A 17 19.95 11.26 7.99
CA LEU A 17 19.65 9.84 7.76
C LEU A 17 18.84 9.19 8.88
N ARG A 18 18.90 9.74 10.11
CA ARG A 18 18.18 9.22 11.27
C ARG A 18 16.79 9.84 11.45
N LEU A 19 16.38 10.76 10.58
CA LEU A 19 15.04 11.33 10.63
C LEU A 19 13.98 10.25 10.37
N PRO A 20 12.90 10.21 11.17
CA PRO A 20 11.88 9.16 11.08
C PRO A 20 11.16 9.18 9.71
N PRO A 21 11.07 8.05 8.99
CA PRO A 21 10.40 8.01 7.69
C PRO A 21 8.87 8.10 7.82
N ASP A 22 8.31 7.70 8.96
CA ASP A 22 6.89 7.77 9.28
C ASP A 22 6.39 9.18 9.65
N ASP A 23 7.29 10.16 9.81
CA ASP A 23 6.95 11.59 9.88
C ASP A 23 7.58 12.36 8.71
N PRO A 24 6.93 12.39 7.53
CA PRO A 24 7.41 13.13 6.37
C PRO A 24 7.66 14.63 6.65
N ALA A 25 6.97 15.21 7.63
CA ALA A 25 7.13 16.62 7.97
C ALA A 25 8.52 16.92 8.55
N CYS A 26 9.24 15.93 9.10
CA CYS A 26 10.63 16.08 9.50
C CYS A 26 11.54 16.38 8.31
N LEU A 27 11.47 15.58 7.23
CA LEU A 27 12.28 15.78 6.02
C LEU A 27 11.94 17.10 5.34
N VAL A 28 10.66 17.47 5.30
CA VAL A 28 10.22 18.77 4.78
C VAL A 28 10.85 19.90 5.59
N ARG A 29 10.69 19.89 6.92
CA ARG A 29 11.22 20.93 7.79
C ARG A 29 12.73 21.05 7.66
N ALA A 30 13.44 19.92 7.57
CA ALA A 30 14.88 19.89 7.31
C ALA A 30 15.24 20.52 5.95
N SER A 31 14.48 20.25 4.89
CA SER A 31 14.70 20.84 3.55
C SER A 31 14.49 22.36 3.49
N LEU A 32 13.76 22.92 4.45
CA LEU A 32 13.50 24.36 4.55
C LEU A 32 14.57 25.12 5.36
N VAL A 33 15.50 24.41 6.02
CA VAL A 33 16.55 25.04 6.85
C VAL A 33 17.52 25.86 6.01
N CYS A 34 18.06 25.27 4.94
CA CYS A 34 18.96 25.98 4.01
C CYS A 34 19.02 25.27 2.65
N LYS A 35 19.57 25.97 1.65
CA LYS A 35 19.72 25.45 0.28
C LYS A 35 20.56 24.16 0.24
N ALA A 36 21.65 24.09 1.00
CA ALA A 36 22.52 22.92 1.04
C ALA A 36 21.81 21.68 1.57
N TRP A 37 20.99 21.83 2.63
CA TRP A 37 20.20 20.72 3.17
C TRP A 37 19.11 20.28 2.20
N ARG A 38 18.46 21.22 1.51
CA ARG A 38 17.52 20.90 0.44
C ARG A 38 18.19 20.10 -0.67
N GLU A 39 19.32 20.58 -1.18
CA GLU A 39 20.09 19.90 -2.23
C GLU A 39 20.51 18.49 -1.80
N LEU A 40 21.00 18.32 -0.56
CA LEU A 40 21.34 17.02 0.01
C LEU A 40 20.12 16.08 0.10
N LEU A 41 19.01 16.53 0.70
CA LEU A 41 17.81 15.72 0.91
C LEU A 41 17.09 15.34 -0.39
N THR A 42 17.20 16.18 -1.43
CA THR A 42 16.69 15.88 -2.78
C THR A 42 17.66 15.04 -3.61
N GLY A 43 18.90 14.88 -3.14
CA GLY A 43 19.97 14.19 -3.85
C GLY A 43 19.73 12.68 -3.96
N PRO A 44 19.90 12.07 -5.15
CA PRO A 44 19.68 10.63 -5.35
C PRO A 44 20.54 9.75 -4.42
N ALA A 45 21.77 10.16 -4.12
CA ALA A 45 22.68 9.43 -3.24
C ALA A 45 22.18 9.38 -1.79
N PHE A 46 21.70 10.52 -1.27
CA PHE A 46 21.12 10.59 0.07
C PHE A 46 19.85 9.73 0.14
N LEU A 47 18.93 9.90 -0.81
CA LEU A 47 17.66 9.15 -0.83
C LEU A 47 17.88 7.64 -0.88
N ARG A 48 18.86 7.17 -1.67
CA ARG A 48 19.24 5.75 -1.69
C ARG A 48 19.76 5.29 -0.33
N ARG A 49 20.65 6.07 0.30
CA ARG A 49 21.17 5.75 1.65
C ARG A 49 20.06 5.77 2.70
N TYR A 50 19.16 6.74 2.65
CA TYR A 50 18.03 6.90 3.56
C TYR A 50 17.09 5.69 3.50
N ARG A 51 16.72 5.29 2.29
CA ARG A 51 15.88 4.10 2.06
C ARG A 51 16.57 2.82 2.53
N ALA A 52 17.84 2.64 2.18
CA ALA A 52 18.61 1.47 2.63
C ALA A 52 18.79 1.43 4.15
N PHE A 53 18.95 2.60 4.79
CA PHE A 53 19.07 2.73 6.24
C PHE A 53 17.77 2.33 6.97
N HIS A 54 16.62 2.74 6.44
CA HIS A 54 15.32 2.45 7.05
C HIS A 54 14.72 1.09 6.62
N GLY A 55 15.14 0.56 5.47
CA GLY A 55 14.58 -0.67 4.91
C GLY A 55 13.16 -0.43 4.40
N ALA A 56 12.15 -0.93 5.11
CA ALA A 56 10.77 -0.89 4.64
C ALA A 56 10.22 0.55 4.54
N PRO A 57 9.51 0.91 3.45
CA PRO A 57 8.85 2.21 3.35
C PRO A 57 7.81 2.41 4.46
N PRO A 58 7.53 3.66 4.87
CA PRO A 58 6.49 3.98 5.84
C PRO A 58 5.08 3.96 5.23
N LEU A 59 4.06 3.74 6.07
CA LEU A 59 2.64 3.89 5.71
C LEU A 59 2.27 5.35 5.70
N LEU A 60 1.98 5.88 4.52
CA LEU A 60 1.59 7.29 4.37
C LEU A 60 0.08 7.49 4.49
N GLY A 61 -0.69 6.44 4.24
CA GLY A 61 -2.15 6.43 4.35
C GLY A 61 -2.74 5.25 3.61
N TYR A 62 -4.03 5.30 3.33
CA TYR A 62 -4.72 4.26 2.58
C TYR A 62 -5.83 4.86 1.73
N SER A 63 -6.08 4.23 0.58
CA SER A 63 -7.23 4.52 -0.26
C SER A 63 -8.38 3.58 0.09
N HIS A 64 -9.61 4.04 -0.02
CA HIS A 64 -10.79 3.21 0.00
C HIS A 64 -11.83 3.78 -0.96
N ASN A 65 -12.71 2.93 -1.46
CA ASN A 65 -13.76 3.37 -2.36
C ASN A 65 -15.05 3.67 -1.59
N VAL A 66 -15.86 4.59 -2.12
CA VAL A 66 -17.14 4.99 -1.58
C VAL A 66 -18.20 4.77 -2.64
N TYR A 67 -19.21 3.98 -2.30
CA TYR A 67 -20.42 3.82 -3.10
C TYR A 67 -21.36 4.98 -2.76
N ASP A 68 -21.40 5.96 -3.64
CA ASP A 68 -22.37 7.06 -3.65
C ASP A 68 -23.11 7.03 -5.00
N GLU A 69 -23.97 7.99 -5.30
CA GLU A 69 -24.62 8.10 -6.63
C GLU A 69 -23.60 8.02 -7.78
N VAL A 70 -22.42 8.59 -7.54
CA VAL A 70 -21.23 8.47 -8.37
C VAL A 70 -20.12 7.85 -7.53
N PRO A 71 -19.68 6.61 -7.82
CA PRO A 71 -18.57 5.96 -7.14
C PRO A 71 -17.27 6.76 -7.22
N TYR A 72 -16.53 6.86 -6.10
CA TYR A 72 -15.22 7.52 -6.08
C TYR A 72 -14.26 6.91 -5.06
N ALA A 73 -12.97 7.06 -5.31
CA ALA A 73 -11.91 6.75 -4.37
C ALA A 73 -11.64 7.91 -3.40
N ARG A 74 -11.42 7.59 -2.14
CA ARG A 74 -11.00 8.52 -1.08
C ARG A 74 -9.68 8.05 -0.48
N PHE A 75 -8.76 8.97 -0.24
CA PHE A 75 -7.53 8.71 0.49
C PHE A 75 -7.59 9.29 1.90
N VAL A 76 -7.15 8.49 2.87
CA VAL A 76 -7.03 8.88 4.28
C VAL A 76 -5.56 8.80 4.68
N ALA A 77 -4.99 9.92 5.12
CA ALA A 77 -3.61 9.96 5.58
C ALA A 77 -3.45 9.20 6.91
N ALA A 78 -2.32 8.51 7.08
CA ALA A 78 -2.02 7.78 8.32
C ALA A 78 -1.81 8.73 9.51
N ASP A 79 -1.30 9.94 9.26
CA ASP A 79 -1.25 11.03 10.23
C ASP A 79 -1.76 12.33 9.60
N ALA A 80 -2.90 12.83 10.11
CA ALA A 80 -3.53 14.07 9.67
C ALA A 80 -2.66 15.32 9.92
N ARG A 81 -1.72 15.29 10.86
CA ARG A 81 -0.81 16.40 11.18
C ARG A 81 0.45 16.41 10.30
N ALA A 82 0.83 15.27 9.76
CA ALA A 82 2.06 15.09 9.00
C ALA A 82 1.83 14.87 7.49
N SER A 83 0.57 14.80 7.02
CA SER A 83 0.28 14.54 5.60
C SER A 83 0.97 15.55 4.68
N PRO A 84 2.04 15.15 3.96
CA PRO A 84 2.70 16.02 2.99
C PRO A 84 1.89 16.07 1.67
N PHE A 85 0.83 15.27 1.57
CA PHE A 85 -0.08 15.22 0.46
C PHE A 85 -1.17 16.26 0.68
N SER A 86 -1.30 17.20 -0.26
CA SER A 86 -2.63 17.71 -0.58
C SER A 86 -3.53 16.50 -0.86
N ALA A 87 -4.78 16.51 -0.38
CA ALA A 87 -5.76 15.48 -0.74
C ALA A 87 -5.57 15.14 -2.23
N PRO A 88 -5.40 13.85 -2.60
CA PRO A 88 -5.02 13.49 -3.95
C PRO A 88 -5.83 14.27 -4.99
N ALA A 89 -5.21 14.53 -6.13
CA ALA A 89 -5.93 14.80 -7.36
C ALA A 89 -6.81 13.60 -7.81
N PHE A 90 -7.23 12.69 -6.93
CA PHE A 90 -8.55 12.06 -6.98
C PHE A 90 -9.65 13.12 -6.71
N GLY A 91 -9.51 14.32 -7.28
CA GLY A 91 -10.61 15.25 -7.35
C GLY A 91 -11.72 14.55 -8.12
N ARG A 92 -12.88 14.36 -7.47
CA ARG A 92 -14.22 14.09 -8.03
C ARG A 92 -14.25 13.51 -9.46
N LEU A 93 -13.64 12.36 -9.69
CA LEU A 93 -13.70 11.67 -10.98
C LEU A 93 -13.99 10.20 -10.72
N ASN A 94 -14.73 9.58 -11.65
CA ASN A 94 -15.28 8.22 -11.60
C ASN A 94 -14.20 7.13 -11.60
N TRP A 95 -13.25 7.17 -10.66
CA TRP A 95 -12.16 6.23 -10.53
C TRP A 95 -12.31 5.42 -9.25
N TRP A 96 -12.15 4.11 -9.42
CA TRP A 96 -12.17 3.09 -8.39
C TRP A 96 -10.75 2.64 -8.14
N VAL A 97 -10.27 2.68 -6.89
CA VAL A 97 -8.93 2.15 -6.57
C VAL A 97 -9.04 0.64 -6.42
N LEU A 98 -8.28 -0.09 -7.23
CA LEU A 98 -8.16 -1.54 -7.14
C LEU A 98 -7.06 -1.92 -6.15
N GLU A 99 -5.93 -1.22 -6.20
CA GLU A 99 -4.76 -1.60 -5.42
C GLU A 99 -3.73 -0.48 -5.24
N CYS A 100 -2.93 -0.58 -4.18
CA CYS A 100 -1.73 0.20 -3.95
C CYS A 100 -0.55 -0.76 -3.70
N ARG A 101 0.48 -0.73 -4.54
CA ARG A 101 1.70 -1.55 -4.34
C ARG A 101 2.93 -0.87 -4.94
N HIS A 102 4.08 -1.07 -4.29
CA HIS A 102 5.39 -0.57 -4.76
C HIS A 102 5.39 0.93 -5.07
N GLY A 103 4.79 1.76 -4.20
CA GLY A 103 4.72 3.21 -4.40
C GLY A 103 3.81 3.66 -5.55
N ARG A 104 2.93 2.79 -6.06
CA ARG A 104 1.97 3.11 -7.14
C ARG A 104 0.55 2.76 -6.71
N VAL A 105 -0.40 3.45 -7.32
CA VAL A 105 -1.84 3.23 -7.16
C VAL A 105 -2.42 2.80 -8.49
N LEU A 106 -3.15 1.69 -8.50
CA LEU A 106 -3.89 1.19 -9.65
C LEU A 106 -5.36 1.55 -9.48
N GLY A 107 -5.88 2.32 -10.44
CA GLY A 107 -7.27 2.70 -10.53
C GLY A 107 -7.94 2.17 -11.79
N GLN A 108 -9.26 2.05 -11.73
CA GLN A 108 -10.13 1.68 -12.83
C GLN A 108 -11.22 2.73 -13.01
N SER A 109 -11.52 3.13 -14.25
CA SER A 109 -12.60 4.07 -14.51
C SER A 109 -13.94 3.35 -14.47
N PHE A 110 -14.89 3.94 -13.74
CA PHE A 110 -16.27 3.50 -13.69
C PHE A 110 -17.09 4.29 -14.73
N GLU A 111 -17.23 3.73 -15.93
CA GLU A 111 -18.11 4.26 -16.96
C GLU A 111 -19.24 3.25 -17.20
N ARG A 112 -20.49 3.62 -16.88
CA ARG A 112 -21.66 2.71 -16.92
C ARG A 112 -21.92 2.09 -18.31
N HIS A 113 -21.32 2.64 -19.38
CA HIS A 113 -21.61 2.27 -20.76
C HIS A 113 -20.34 2.12 -21.63
N ALA A 114 -19.15 2.00 -21.03
CA ALA A 114 -17.90 1.87 -21.77
C ALA A 114 -16.95 0.85 -21.12
N SER A 115 -15.95 0.41 -21.89
CA SER A 115 -14.85 -0.41 -21.38
C SER A 115 -14.12 0.31 -20.26
N SER A 116 -13.86 -0.38 -19.16
CA SER A 116 -13.15 0.20 -18.02
C SER A 116 -11.69 0.45 -18.38
N ASN A 117 -11.24 1.70 -18.26
CA ASN A 117 -9.84 2.07 -18.44
C ASN A 117 -9.08 1.81 -17.15
N LEU A 118 -7.83 1.34 -17.26
CA LEU A 118 -6.93 1.18 -16.13
C LEU A 118 -5.91 2.31 -16.10
N LEU A 119 -5.56 2.78 -14.90
CA LEU A 119 -4.62 3.87 -14.66
C LEU A 119 -3.65 3.48 -13.57
N VAL A 120 -2.35 3.61 -13.86
CA VAL A 120 -1.31 3.54 -12.83
C VAL A 120 -0.87 4.96 -12.49
N TRP A 121 -1.01 5.34 -11.23
CA TRP A 121 -0.65 6.65 -10.72
C TRP A 121 0.49 6.51 -9.71
N ASP A 122 1.46 7.43 -9.78
CA ASP A 122 2.49 7.63 -8.78
C ASP A 122 2.17 8.89 -7.95
N PRO A 123 1.69 8.73 -6.70
CA PRO A 123 1.35 9.87 -5.85
C PRO A 123 2.53 10.76 -5.44
N ILE A 124 3.76 10.25 -5.47
CA ILE A 124 4.95 11.05 -5.10
C ILE A 124 5.34 11.99 -6.24
N THR A 125 5.36 11.47 -7.47
CA THR A 125 5.79 12.25 -8.65
C THR A 125 4.63 12.95 -9.35
N GLY A 126 3.40 12.53 -9.09
CA GLY A 126 2.20 12.97 -9.79
C GLY A 126 2.01 12.35 -11.18
N VAL A 127 2.95 11.50 -11.63
CA VAL A 127 2.91 10.89 -12.96
C VAL A 127 1.76 9.88 -13.04
N GLN A 128 1.04 9.93 -14.15
CA GLN A 128 -0.08 9.07 -14.46
C GLN A 128 0.19 8.35 -15.77
N HIS A 129 -0.08 7.04 -15.81
CA HIS A 129 0.08 6.19 -16.99
C HIS A 129 -1.21 5.44 -17.27
N GLN A 130 -1.87 5.79 -18.38
CA GLN A 130 -3.05 5.07 -18.85
C GLN A 130 -2.62 3.75 -19.46
N VAL A 131 -3.21 2.66 -18.97
CA VAL A 131 -2.96 1.33 -19.49
C VAL A 131 -3.91 1.12 -20.69
N PRO A 132 -3.40 0.73 -21.87
CA PRO A 132 -4.23 0.51 -23.03
C PRO A 132 -5.24 -0.61 -22.75
N VAL A 133 -6.46 -0.44 -23.23
CA VAL A 133 -7.52 -1.44 -23.10
C VAL A 133 -7.12 -2.70 -23.87
N HIS A 134 -6.99 -3.84 -23.19
CA HIS A 134 -6.70 -5.12 -23.85
C HIS A 134 -7.94 -5.74 -24.51
N MET A 135 -9.08 -5.63 -23.82
CA MET A 135 -10.35 -6.20 -24.21
C MET A 135 -11.48 -5.25 -23.82
N THR A 136 -12.59 -5.25 -24.55
CA THR A 136 -13.77 -4.37 -24.35
C THR A 136 -14.56 -4.63 -23.06
N TYR A 137 -14.00 -5.37 -22.10
CA TYR A 137 -14.71 -5.93 -20.95
C TYR A 137 -14.41 -5.20 -19.64
N PHE A 138 -15.25 -5.48 -18.64
CA PHE A 138 -15.07 -5.01 -17.28
C PHE A 138 -13.98 -5.84 -16.57
N CYS A 139 -12.89 -5.18 -16.18
CA CYS A 139 -11.90 -5.79 -15.30
C CYS A 139 -12.51 -5.97 -13.91
N HIS A 140 -12.56 -7.20 -13.37
CA HIS A 140 -13.14 -7.44 -12.03
C HIS A 140 -12.18 -7.01 -10.92
N THR A 141 -10.90 -7.35 -11.09
CA THR A 141 -9.83 -6.94 -10.18
C THR A 141 -8.52 -6.93 -10.93
N ALA A 142 -7.55 -6.17 -10.44
CA ALA A 142 -6.24 -6.12 -11.01
C ALA A 142 -5.20 -5.78 -9.95
N ALA A 143 -3.96 -6.11 -10.25
CA ALA A 143 -2.82 -5.84 -9.41
C ALA A 143 -1.70 -5.11 -10.16
N VAL A 144 -0.98 -4.23 -9.47
CA VAL A 144 0.20 -3.54 -10.00
C VAL A 144 1.48 -4.06 -9.34
N LEU A 145 2.50 -4.29 -10.15
CA LEU A 145 3.80 -4.81 -9.73
C LEU A 145 4.94 -3.96 -10.30
N CYS A 146 6.08 -3.95 -9.63
CA CYS A 146 7.29 -3.37 -10.19
C CYS A 146 7.84 -4.34 -11.24
N GLY A 147 8.13 -3.85 -12.44
CA GLY A 147 8.66 -4.66 -13.55
C GLY A 147 10.18 -4.83 -13.51
N VAL A 148 10.87 -4.23 -12.54
CA VAL A 148 12.33 -4.31 -12.44
C VAL A 148 12.72 -5.61 -11.72
N ALA A 149 13.42 -6.48 -12.44
CA ALA A 149 13.92 -7.73 -11.88
C ALA A 149 14.88 -7.48 -10.70
N GLY A 150 14.69 -8.20 -9.59
CA GLY A 150 15.53 -8.08 -8.39
C GLY A 150 15.41 -6.73 -7.67
N CYS A 151 14.33 -5.97 -7.92
CA CYS A 151 14.11 -4.71 -7.24
C CYS A 151 13.92 -4.91 -5.73
N ASP A 152 14.54 -4.05 -4.92
CA ASP A 152 14.36 -4.00 -3.46
C ASP A 152 13.01 -3.39 -3.04
N HIS A 153 12.24 -2.90 -4.03
CA HIS A 153 10.97 -2.19 -3.90
C HIS A 153 10.99 -0.97 -2.96
N LEU A 154 12.17 -0.41 -2.70
CA LEU A 154 12.33 0.78 -1.86
C LEU A 154 12.11 2.09 -2.64
N ASN A 155 12.21 2.03 -3.97
CA ASN A 155 12.02 3.16 -4.88
C ASN A 155 11.60 2.71 -6.28
N CYS A 156 10.34 2.36 -6.45
CA CYS A 156 9.83 1.97 -7.77
C CYS A 156 9.27 3.16 -8.59
N HIS A 157 9.35 4.38 -8.07
CA HIS A 157 8.86 5.59 -8.76
C HIS A 157 9.51 5.75 -10.15
N GLY A 158 8.69 6.03 -11.16
CA GLY A 158 9.13 6.22 -12.55
C GLY A 158 9.73 5.00 -13.28
N GLY A 159 9.93 3.87 -12.61
CA GLY A 159 10.41 2.64 -13.24
C GLY A 159 9.31 1.88 -13.98
N PRO A 160 9.66 0.84 -14.76
CA PRO A 160 8.69 -0.02 -15.41
C PRO A 160 7.82 -0.78 -14.38
N PHE A 161 6.63 -1.15 -14.82
CA PHE A 161 5.63 -1.85 -14.02
C PHE A 161 4.87 -2.86 -14.86
N LEU A 162 4.28 -3.83 -14.16
CA LEU A 162 3.33 -4.79 -14.73
C LEU A 162 1.95 -4.54 -14.14
N VAL A 163 0.90 -4.78 -14.92
CA VAL A 163 -0.47 -4.86 -14.43
C VAL A 163 -1.02 -6.24 -14.74
N VAL A 164 -1.38 -6.99 -13.71
CA VAL A 164 -2.09 -8.27 -13.84
C VAL A 164 -3.56 -8.00 -13.67
N SER A 165 -4.35 -8.18 -14.72
CA SER A 165 -5.80 -7.98 -14.74
C SER A 165 -6.50 -9.33 -14.80
N ILE A 166 -7.50 -9.51 -13.94
CA ILE A 166 -8.36 -10.69 -13.93
C ILE A 166 -9.69 -10.31 -14.58
N CYS A 167 -10.01 -11.00 -15.68
CA CYS A 167 -11.13 -10.69 -16.55
C CYS A 167 -11.98 -11.94 -16.80
N ILE A 168 -13.28 -11.76 -16.89
CA ILE A 168 -14.21 -12.77 -17.41
C ILE A 168 -14.35 -12.47 -18.92
N PRO A 169 -13.91 -13.38 -19.81
CA PRO A 169 -14.16 -13.22 -21.23
C PRO A 169 -15.67 -13.36 -21.47
N TYR A 170 -16.25 -12.44 -22.23
CA TYR A 170 -17.62 -12.60 -22.70
C TYR A 170 -17.61 -13.56 -23.89
N GLU A 171 -18.33 -14.68 -23.78
CA GLU A 171 -18.71 -15.49 -24.93
C GLU A 171 -20.13 -15.08 -25.35
N GLU A 172 -20.35 -14.82 -26.63
CA GLU A 172 -21.68 -14.49 -27.16
C GLU A 172 -22.62 -15.68 -26.92
N GLU A 173 -23.62 -15.46 -26.06
CA GLU A 173 -24.85 -16.25 -25.84
C GLU A 173 -24.80 -17.72 -26.27
N GLU A 174 -24.24 -18.59 -25.41
CA GLU A 174 -24.71 -19.98 -25.32
C GLU A 174 -25.53 -20.14 -24.03
N GLU A 175 -26.75 -20.70 -24.15
CA GLU A 175 -27.74 -20.87 -23.07
C GLU A 175 -27.26 -21.75 -21.89
N GLN A 176 -25.99 -22.17 -21.87
CA GLN A 176 -25.33 -22.92 -20.79
C GLN A 176 -23.85 -22.50 -20.62
N ALA A 177 -23.51 -21.23 -20.87
CA ALA A 177 -22.14 -20.74 -20.71
C ALA A 177 -21.63 -20.98 -19.28
N VAL A 178 -20.62 -21.84 -19.17
CA VAL A 178 -19.82 -21.98 -17.96
C VAL A 178 -18.99 -20.70 -17.84
N ASP A 179 -19.06 -19.97 -16.72
CA ASP A 179 -18.23 -18.78 -16.55
C ASP A 179 -16.75 -19.20 -16.63
N PHE A 180 -15.98 -18.50 -17.46
CA PHE A 180 -14.52 -18.68 -17.52
C PHE A 180 -13.86 -17.44 -16.94
N ILE A 181 -12.63 -17.60 -16.47
CA ILE A 181 -11.81 -16.48 -16.03
C ILE A 181 -10.41 -16.59 -16.63
N SER A 182 -9.85 -15.45 -17.02
CA SER A 182 -8.49 -15.36 -17.56
C SER A 182 -7.71 -14.25 -16.85
N ALA A 183 -6.39 -14.42 -16.81
CA ALA A 183 -5.46 -13.40 -16.37
C ALA A 183 -4.73 -12.83 -17.58
N CYS A 184 -4.72 -11.50 -17.69
CA CYS A 184 -3.95 -10.77 -18.68
C CYS A 184 -2.87 -9.94 -17.98
N VAL A 185 -1.67 -9.91 -18.52
CA VAL A 185 -0.55 -9.13 -17.97
C VAL A 185 -0.14 -8.06 -18.97
N TYR A 186 -0.21 -6.81 -18.56
CA TYR A 186 0.35 -5.68 -19.28
C TYR A 186 1.77 -5.40 -18.79
N SER A 187 2.68 -5.11 -19.71
CA SER A 187 4.00 -4.56 -19.39
C SER A 187 4.13 -3.13 -19.88
N SER A 188 4.49 -2.21 -18.97
CA SER A 188 4.75 -0.82 -19.33
C SER A 188 6.01 -0.64 -20.19
N GLU A 189 6.91 -1.63 -20.20
CA GLU A 189 8.16 -1.58 -20.97
C GLU A 189 7.92 -1.91 -22.45
N THR A 190 7.11 -2.94 -22.72
CA THR A 190 6.78 -3.35 -24.08
C THR A 190 5.51 -2.66 -24.60
N GLY A 191 4.68 -2.13 -23.72
CA GLY A 191 3.37 -1.59 -24.06
C GLY A 191 2.36 -2.66 -24.50
N ALA A 192 2.67 -3.95 -24.28
CA ALA A 192 1.88 -5.07 -24.77
C ALA A 192 1.24 -5.85 -23.63
N TRP A 193 0.19 -6.58 -24.00
CA TRP A 193 -0.52 -7.51 -23.13
C TRP A 193 -0.20 -8.96 -23.50
N THR A 194 -0.18 -9.82 -22.50
CA THR A 194 -0.07 -11.27 -22.65
C THR A 194 -1.19 -11.96 -21.87
N SER A 195 -1.88 -12.92 -22.48
CA SER A 195 -2.98 -13.65 -21.83
C SER A 195 -2.56 -15.03 -21.37
N SER A 196 -3.06 -15.42 -20.21
CA SER A 196 -2.95 -16.76 -19.66
C SER A 196 -4.12 -17.64 -20.14
N PRO A 197 -3.97 -18.97 -20.15
CA PRO A 197 -5.09 -19.88 -20.38
C PRO A 197 -6.23 -19.60 -19.40
N SER A 198 -7.46 -19.63 -19.91
CA SER A 198 -8.65 -19.50 -19.05
C SER A 198 -8.89 -20.77 -18.25
N ILE A 199 -9.54 -20.62 -17.10
CA ILE A 199 -10.04 -21.74 -16.30
C ILE A 199 -11.53 -21.59 -16.07
N GLN A 200 -12.22 -22.71 -15.92
CA GLN A 200 -13.61 -22.73 -15.49
C GLN A 200 -13.73 -22.05 -14.12
N PHE A 201 -14.75 -21.23 -13.98
CA PHE A 201 -14.99 -20.35 -12.87
C PHE A 201 -16.47 -20.42 -12.49
N ASP A 202 -16.78 -20.55 -11.20
CA ASP A 202 -18.15 -20.65 -10.68
C ASP A 202 -18.25 -19.88 -9.35
N ALA A 203 -17.50 -18.79 -9.26
CA ALA A 203 -17.35 -17.94 -8.08
C ALA A 203 -17.56 -16.48 -8.47
N TYR A 204 -17.65 -15.61 -7.46
CA TYR A 204 -17.46 -14.19 -7.68
C TYR A 204 -16.18 -13.74 -6.98
N ILE A 205 -15.52 -12.74 -7.55
CA ILE A 205 -14.29 -12.16 -7.02
C ILE A 205 -14.66 -11.05 -6.05
N GLU A 206 -13.98 -11.00 -4.91
CA GLU A 206 -14.12 -9.88 -3.97
C GLU A 206 -13.40 -8.64 -4.51
N GLU A 207 -14.06 -7.48 -4.43
CA GLU A 207 -13.46 -6.17 -4.76
C GLU A 207 -12.48 -5.74 -3.66
N ARG A 208 -11.35 -6.45 -3.57
CA ARG A 208 -10.30 -6.24 -2.57
C ARG A 208 -8.92 -6.32 -3.23
N PRO A 209 -7.93 -5.58 -2.70
CA PRO A 209 -6.55 -5.72 -3.12
C PRO A 209 -6.07 -7.17 -3.01
N SER A 210 -5.24 -7.57 -3.98
CA SER A 210 -4.62 -8.88 -3.96
C SER A 210 -3.53 -8.96 -2.90
N LEU A 211 -3.19 -10.19 -2.49
CA LEU A 211 -1.99 -10.46 -1.70
C LEU A 211 -0.89 -11.00 -2.62
N LEU A 212 0.27 -10.37 -2.62
CA LEU A 212 1.49 -10.91 -3.22
C LEU A 212 2.25 -11.72 -2.16
N ALA A 213 2.46 -13.00 -2.44
CA ALA A 213 3.31 -13.84 -1.63
C ALA A 213 4.23 -14.67 -2.52
N ARG A 214 5.54 -14.43 -2.38
CA ARG A 214 6.57 -14.98 -3.27
C ARG A 214 6.27 -14.56 -4.71
N ASP A 215 6.13 -15.51 -5.61
CA ASP A 215 5.95 -15.30 -7.04
C ASP A 215 4.49 -15.50 -7.48
N ALA A 216 3.52 -15.28 -6.59
CA ALA A 216 2.10 -15.43 -6.91
C ALA A 216 1.23 -14.36 -6.26
N LEU A 217 0.19 -13.97 -7.00
CA LEU A 217 -0.89 -13.12 -6.52
C LEU A 217 -2.06 -13.99 -6.05
N TYR A 218 -2.69 -13.59 -4.95
CA TYR A 218 -3.83 -14.27 -4.37
C TYR A 218 -4.99 -13.30 -4.26
N PHE A 219 -6.12 -13.65 -4.87
CA PHE A 219 -7.36 -12.88 -4.85
C PHE A 219 -8.42 -13.65 -4.08
N THR A 220 -9.15 -12.95 -3.21
CA THR A 220 -10.23 -13.54 -2.41
C THR A 220 -11.46 -13.78 -3.28
N LEU A 221 -12.05 -14.96 -3.16
CA LEU A 221 -13.30 -15.34 -3.82
C LEU A 221 -14.36 -15.71 -2.78
N GLN A 222 -15.63 -15.51 -3.11
CA GLN A 222 -16.78 -16.01 -2.34
C GLN A 222 -16.67 -15.80 -0.83
N GLN A 223 -16.53 -14.55 -0.36
CA GLN A 223 -16.44 -14.24 1.07
C GLN A 223 -15.30 -14.98 1.79
N GLY A 224 -14.20 -15.25 1.07
CA GLY A 224 -13.02 -15.91 1.62
C GLY A 224 -13.08 -17.44 1.66
N ARG A 225 -14.11 -18.06 1.07
CA ARG A 225 -14.21 -19.54 0.98
C ARG A 225 -13.28 -20.14 -0.06
N ARG A 226 -12.87 -19.36 -1.06
CA ARG A 226 -11.96 -19.79 -2.11
C ARG A 226 -10.93 -18.70 -2.39
N ILE A 227 -9.79 -19.08 -2.93
CA ILE A 227 -8.68 -18.19 -3.27
C ILE A 227 -8.29 -18.45 -4.71
N LEU A 228 -8.29 -17.41 -5.53
CA LEU A 228 -7.71 -17.46 -6.87
C LEU A 228 -6.22 -17.14 -6.77
N LYS A 229 -5.38 -18.10 -7.10
CA LYS A 229 -3.93 -17.93 -7.22
C LYS A 229 -3.57 -17.70 -8.68
N TYR A 230 -2.79 -16.64 -8.93
CA TYR A 230 -2.12 -16.41 -10.20
C TYR A 230 -0.61 -16.54 -10.01
N ASP A 231 0.00 -17.51 -10.69
CA ASP A 231 1.45 -17.72 -10.69
C ASP A 231 2.12 -16.74 -11.67
N LEU A 232 2.99 -15.86 -11.16
CA LEU A 232 3.68 -14.85 -11.98
C LEU A 232 4.75 -15.47 -12.89
N VAL A 233 5.33 -16.62 -12.51
CA VAL A 233 6.37 -17.31 -13.29
C VAL A 233 5.74 -18.23 -14.30
N GLY A 234 4.82 -19.09 -13.84
CA GLY A 234 4.12 -20.05 -14.70
C GLY A 234 3.01 -19.44 -15.55
N GLN A 235 2.55 -18.22 -15.23
CA GLN A 235 1.40 -17.55 -15.86
C GLN A 235 0.15 -18.43 -15.86
N GLY A 236 -0.07 -19.13 -14.75
CA GLY A 236 -1.17 -20.08 -14.57
C GLY A 236 -2.14 -19.62 -13.50
N LEU A 237 -3.42 -19.94 -13.70
CA LEU A 237 -4.47 -19.74 -12.71
C LEU A 237 -4.80 -21.04 -11.98
N GLN A 238 -5.05 -20.93 -10.68
CA GLN A 238 -5.48 -22.04 -9.84
C GLN A 238 -6.47 -21.54 -8.80
N VAL A 239 -7.56 -22.29 -8.59
CA VAL A 239 -8.47 -22.06 -7.47
C VAL A 239 -8.08 -22.98 -6.32
N ILE A 240 -8.03 -22.43 -5.12
CA ILE A 240 -7.72 -23.13 -3.87
C ILE A 240 -8.91 -22.95 -2.95
N ASP A 241 -9.51 -24.04 -2.49
CA ASP A 241 -10.54 -23.98 -1.45
C ASP A 241 -9.90 -23.55 -0.14
N ALA A 242 -10.48 -22.57 0.54
CA ALA A 242 -10.02 -22.11 1.85
C ALA A 242 -10.67 -22.97 2.96
N PRO A 243 -10.11 -23.01 4.18
CA PRO A 243 -10.78 -23.61 5.33
C PRO A 243 -12.15 -22.98 5.55
N ASP A 244 -13.13 -23.75 6.03
CA ASP A 244 -14.53 -23.32 6.29
C ASP A 244 -14.63 -22.19 7.34
N MET A 245 -14.25 -20.99 6.93
CA MET A 245 -14.11 -19.79 7.76
C MET A 245 -14.23 -18.54 6.87
N PHE A 246 -14.91 -17.50 7.36
CA PHE A 246 -15.02 -16.23 6.63
C PHE A 246 -13.72 -15.43 6.74
N ASP A 247 -12.90 -15.40 5.68
CA ASP A 247 -11.61 -14.69 5.64
C ASP A 247 -10.66 -15.02 6.82
N GLY A 248 -10.71 -16.26 7.31
CA GLY A 248 -9.94 -16.67 8.49
C GLY A 248 -10.45 -16.09 9.82
N LEU A 249 -11.63 -15.48 9.86
CA LEU A 249 -12.29 -15.03 11.09
C LEU A 249 -13.28 -16.09 11.59
N ALA A 250 -13.20 -16.42 12.87
CA ALA A 250 -14.23 -17.18 13.58
C ALA A 250 -14.33 -16.74 15.03
N TYR A 251 -15.56 -16.56 15.51
CA TYR A 251 -15.87 -16.25 16.92
C TYR A 251 -15.07 -15.05 17.49
N GLY A 252 -14.83 -14.02 16.67
CA GLY A 252 -14.08 -12.83 17.07
C GLY A 252 -12.56 -13.04 17.15
N ASN A 253 -12.03 -14.10 16.54
CA ASN A 253 -10.61 -14.40 16.46
C ASN A 253 -10.15 -14.47 15.01
N LEU A 254 -8.89 -14.13 14.79
CA LEU A 254 -8.21 -14.26 13.50
C LEU A 254 -7.37 -15.54 13.51
N HIS A 255 -7.75 -16.50 12.69
CA HIS A 255 -7.08 -17.77 12.50
C HIS A 255 -6.16 -17.67 11.30
N LEU A 256 -4.87 -17.90 11.53
CA LEU A 256 -3.86 -17.84 10.50
C LEU A 256 -3.54 -19.25 10.04
N TRP A 257 -3.84 -19.50 8.77
CA TRP A 257 -3.66 -20.78 8.12
C TRP A 257 -2.45 -20.73 7.20
N SER A 258 -1.86 -21.90 6.97
CA SER A 258 -0.74 -22.07 6.07
C SER A 258 -1.02 -23.21 5.11
N TRP A 259 -0.75 -22.98 3.83
CA TRP A 259 -0.84 -24.00 2.79
C TRP A 259 0.48 -24.75 2.75
N GLN A 260 0.49 -26.03 3.14
CA GLN A 260 1.70 -26.83 3.29
C GLN A 260 1.60 -28.12 2.47
N ALA A 261 2.74 -28.69 2.08
CA ALA A 261 2.76 -30.01 1.46
C ALA A 261 2.34 -31.06 2.49
N GLY A 262 1.25 -31.76 2.22
CA GLY A 262 0.78 -32.86 3.06
C GLY A 262 1.63 -34.12 2.91
N PRO A 263 1.42 -35.12 3.79
CA PRO A 263 2.24 -36.33 3.87
C PRO A 263 2.22 -37.18 2.58
N TYR A 264 1.22 -37.01 1.73
CA TYR A 264 1.06 -37.73 0.46
C TYR A 264 1.36 -36.87 -0.77
N GLY A 265 2.01 -35.72 -0.61
CA GLY A 265 2.32 -34.79 -1.71
C GLY A 265 1.13 -33.94 -2.18
N VAL A 266 -0.06 -34.15 -1.61
CA VAL A 266 -1.21 -33.25 -1.78
C VAL A 266 -1.09 -32.14 -0.75
N ALA A 267 -1.13 -30.89 -1.20
CA ALA A 267 -1.06 -29.76 -0.28
C ALA A 267 -2.35 -29.63 0.54
N GLU A 268 -2.22 -29.25 1.80
CA GLU A 268 -3.32 -29.13 2.75
C GLU A 268 -3.19 -27.87 3.61
N TRP A 269 -4.32 -27.39 4.12
CA TRP A 269 -4.35 -26.30 5.08
C TRP A 269 -3.99 -26.79 6.47
N VAL A 270 -2.93 -26.21 7.02
CA VAL A 270 -2.52 -26.43 8.41
C VAL A 270 -2.81 -25.15 9.20
N GLN A 271 -3.60 -25.30 10.26
CA GLN A 271 -3.88 -24.19 11.16
C GLN A 271 -2.59 -23.81 11.88
N GLY A 272 -2.19 -22.55 11.73
CA GLY A 272 -1.10 -21.97 12.48
C GLY A 272 -1.62 -21.38 13.79
N ARG A 273 -1.35 -20.09 13.98
CA ARG A 273 -1.70 -19.36 15.21
C ARG A 273 -3.11 -18.78 15.16
N VAL A 274 -3.65 -18.49 16.33
CA VAL A 274 -4.94 -17.80 16.51
C VAL A 274 -4.70 -16.52 17.31
N ILE A 275 -5.10 -15.38 16.74
CA ILE A 275 -5.00 -14.07 17.37
C ILE A 275 -6.37 -13.70 17.92
N LYS A 276 -6.44 -13.48 19.24
CA LYS A 276 -7.69 -13.17 19.95
C LYS A 276 -8.04 -11.68 19.85
N LEU A 277 -8.69 -11.27 18.77
CA LEU A 277 -9.03 -9.86 18.54
C LEU A 277 -9.95 -9.27 19.62
N SER A 278 -10.87 -10.07 20.16
CA SER A 278 -11.74 -9.68 21.27
C SER A 278 -10.99 -9.24 22.54
N THR A 279 -9.78 -9.75 22.76
CA THR A 279 -8.94 -9.34 23.91
C THR A 279 -8.13 -8.08 23.66
N LEU A 280 -7.96 -7.70 22.39
CA LEU A 280 -7.19 -6.54 21.95
C LEU A 280 -8.05 -5.31 21.69
N LEU A 281 -9.37 -5.49 21.58
CA LEU A 281 -10.33 -4.43 21.32
C LEU A 281 -10.86 -3.82 22.64
N PRO A 282 -10.84 -2.48 22.79
CA PRO A 282 -11.37 -1.80 23.95
C PRO A 282 -12.91 -1.68 23.86
N THR A 283 -13.62 -2.81 23.77
CA THR A 283 -15.08 -2.83 23.64
C THR A 283 -15.75 -3.58 24.79
N THR A 284 -16.77 -2.95 25.39
CA THR A 284 -17.59 -3.50 26.48
C THR A 284 -18.77 -4.35 26.00
N GLY A 285 -18.91 -4.58 24.69
CA GLY A 285 -20.01 -5.35 24.08
C GLY A 285 -19.55 -6.21 22.89
N PRO A 286 -20.43 -7.09 22.38
CA PRO A 286 -20.13 -7.94 21.22
C PRO A 286 -19.98 -7.09 19.96
N LEU A 287 -18.96 -7.40 19.14
CA LEU A 287 -18.78 -6.79 17.83
C LEU A 287 -19.86 -7.31 16.89
N ILE A 288 -20.56 -6.40 16.23
CA ILE A 288 -21.61 -6.69 15.25
C ILE A 288 -20.97 -6.81 13.86
N SER A 289 -19.93 -6.02 13.56
CA SER A 289 -19.13 -6.14 12.35
C SER A 289 -17.66 -6.45 12.66
N LEU A 290 -17.13 -7.47 12.00
CA LEU A 290 -15.72 -7.83 12.01
C LEU A 290 -15.35 -8.42 10.65
N GLY A 291 -14.41 -7.79 9.94
CA GLY A 291 -14.00 -8.24 8.61
C GLY A 291 -12.57 -7.88 8.30
N VAL A 292 -11.85 -8.77 7.61
CA VAL A 292 -10.54 -8.46 7.03
C VAL A 292 -10.78 -7.61 5.79
N ILE A 293 -10.12 -6.46 5.70
CA ILE A 293 -10.39 -5.45 4.65
C ILE A 293 -9.18 -5.11 3.80
N GLY A 294 -8.00 -5.63 4.15
CA GLY A 294 -6.79 -5.37 3.39
C GLY A 294 -5.54 -5.93 4.05
N PHE A 295 -4.48 -6.00 3.26
CA PHE A 295 -3.19 -6.53 3.67
C PHE A 295 -2.10 -5.51 3.38
N LEU A 296 -1.06 -5.52 4.21
CA LEU A 296 0.17 -4.77 3.98
C LEU A 296 1.33 -5.72 3.86
N GLU A 297 1.86 -5.79 2.65
CA GLU A 297 3.06 -6.54 2.33
C GLU A 297 4.31 -5.75 2.80
N GLY A 298 5.29 -6.46 3.37
CA GLY A 298 6.52 -5.86 3.88
C GLY A 298 7.00 -6.46 5.19
N GLY A 299 8.02 -5.84 5.81
CA GLY A 299 8.76 -6.41 6.96
C GLY A 299 7.92 -6.87 8.16
N THR A 300 6.76 -6.24 8.39
CA THR A 300 5.87 -6.58 9.51
C THR A 300 4.67 -7.47 9.13
N TYR A 301 4.33 -7.62 7.85
CA TYR A 301 3.08 -8.24 7.37
C TYR A 301 1.85 -7.81 8.19
N THR A 302 1.20 -6.71 7.84
CA THR A 302 0.09 -6.16 8.64
C THR A 302 -1.25 -6.57 8.03
N ILE A 303 -2.21 -6.98 8.86
CA ILE A 303 -3.59 -7.28 8.43
C ILE A 303 -4.49 -6.16 8.92
N PHE A 304 -5.30 -5.59 8.04
CA PHE A 304 -6.28 -4.58 8.42
C PHE A 304 -7.64 -5.21 8.63
N VAL A 305 -8.24 -4.87 9.77
CA VAL A 305 -9.55 -5.38 10.20
C VAL A 305 -10.47 -4.20 10.44
N SER A 306 -11.67 -4.24 9.84
CA SER A 306 -12.75 -3.29 10.12
C SER A 306 -13.60 -3.81 11.28
N THR A 307 -14.04 -2.88 12.12
CA THR A 307 -14.94 -3.12 13.25
C THR A 307 -15.95 -1.98 13.36
N ASP A 308 -16.94 -2.13 14.24
CA ASP A 308 -17.93 -1.08 14.53
C ASP A 308 -17.29 0.23 15.05
N VAL A 309 -16.12 0.15 15.69
CA VAL A 309 -15.45 1.30 16.31
C VAL A 309 -14.31 1.88 15.46
N GLY A 310 -14.03 1.29 14.30
CA GLY A 310 -13.02 1.77 13.34
C GLY A 310 -12.15 0.67 12.74
N ILE A 311 -11.11 1.09 12.02
CA ILE A 311 -10.14 0.19 11.37
C ILE A 311 -8.92 0.01 12.27
N PHE A 312 -8.44 -1.22 12.34
CA PHE A 312 -7.25 -1.58 13.10
C PHE A 312 -6.22 -2.29 12.25
N ALA A 313 -4.96 -1.93 12.45
CA ALA A 313 -3.80 -2.65 11.98
C ALA A 313 -3.43 -3.72 13.00
N VAL A 314 -3.54 -4.98 12.61
CA VAL A 314 -3.11 -6.16 13.39
C VAL A 314 -1.73 -6.56 12.91
N MET A 315 -0.75 -6.57 13.81
CA MET A 315 0.62 -7.02 13.55
C MET A 315 0.74 -8.47 14.03
N PRO A 316 0.65 -9.46 13.13
CA PRO A 316 0.49 -10.84 13.54
C PRO A 316 1.68 -11.38 14.35
N LYS A 317 2.90 -10.92 14.06
CA LYS A 317 4.13 -11.35 14.76
C LYS A 317 4.22 -10.87 16.20
N SER A 318 3.80 -9.64 16.49
CA SER A 318 3.86 -9.06 17.83
C SER A 318 2.54 -9.20 18.59
N GLU A 319 1.48 -9.67 17.92
CA GLU A 319 0.10 -9.73 18.44
C GLU A 319 -0.39 -8.38 18.96
N GLN A 320 0.16 -7.30 18.40
CA GLN A 320 -0.24 -5.95 18.71
C GLN A 320 -1.29 -5.48 17.72
N MET A 321 -2.18 -4.62 18.20
CA MET A 321 -3.23 -4.02 17.42
C MET A 321 -3.20 -2.51 17.64
N LYS A 322 -3.21 -1.75 16.55
CA LYS A 322 -3.22 -0.29 16.57
C LYS A 322 -4.43 0.21 15.80
N LYS A 323 -5.22 1.10 16.41
CA LYS A 323 -6.29 1.81 15.71
C LYS A 323 -5.67 2.74 14.68
N VAL A 324 -6.11 2.65 13.42
CA VAL A 324 -5.59 3.48 12.32
C VAL A 324 -6.62 4.47 11.80
N CYS A 325 -7.91 4.23 12.03
CA CYS A 325 -8.96 5.18 11.69
C CYS A 325 -10.17 5.09 12.62
N GLU A 326 -10.82 6.24 12.80
CA GLU A 326 -12.10 6.38 13.50
C GLU A 326 -13.27 5.92 12.61
N GLY A 327 -14.32 5.40 13.26
CA GLY A 327 -15.65 4.98 12.76
C GLY A 327 -15.95 4.94 11.25
N GLY A 328 -16.49 3.81 10.79
CA GLY A 328 -17.02 3.62 9.44
C GLY A 328 -16.80 2.18 8.97
N PHE A 329 -17.79 1.58 8.31
CA PHE A 329 -17.61 0.27 7.69
C PHE A 329 -16.92 0.45 6.34
N HIS A 330 -15.73 -0.12 6.20
CA HIS A 330 -15.00 -0.15 4.93
C HIS A 330 -15.01 -1.57 4.38
N HIS A 331 -15.42 -1.77 3.13
CA HIS A 331 -15.41 -3.10 2.50
C HIS A 331 -13.99 -3.58 2.19
N ALA A 332 -13.16 -2.64 1.71
CA ALA A 332 -11.78 -2.86 1.32
C ALA A 332 -10.98 -1.57 1.51
N ILE A 333 -9.69 -1.70 1.80
CA ILE A 333 -8.72 -0.59 1.75
C ILE A 333 -7.48 -1.01 0.98
N ALA A 334 -6.85 -0.06 0.30
CA ALA A 334 -5.58 -0.20 -0.39
C ALA A 334 -4.51 0.66 0.32
N PRO A 335 -3.70 0.09 1.22
CA PRO A 335 -2.68 0.83 1.96
C PRO A 335 -1.57 1.34 1.04
N TYR A 336 -1.18 2.60 1.20
CA TYR A 336 -0.15 3.23 0.37
C TYR A 336 1.15 3.42 1.14
N MET A 337 2.19 2.73 0.67
CA MET A 337 3.53 2.73 1.25
C MET A 337 4.52 3.39 0.30
N SER A 338 5.25 4.37 0.79
CA SER A 338 6.32 5.02 0.03
C SER A 338 7.23 5.82 0.94
N PHE A 339 8.51 5.92 0.59
CA PHE A 339 9.35 6.97 1.18
C PHE A 339 8.94 8.33 0.59
N TYR A 340 8.79 9.33 1.45
CA TYR A 340 8.57 10.69 0.99
C TYR A 340 9.88 11.29 0.46
N THR A 341 9.82 11.94 -0.70
CA THR A 341 10.96 12.65 -1.31
C THR A 341 10.62 14.12 -1.49
N PRO A 342 11.23 15.03 -0.72
CA PRO A 342 11.05 16.46 -0.94
C PRO A 342 11.54 16.84 -2.35
N GLY A 343 10.71 17.47 -3.18
CA GLY A 343 11.15 18.13 -4.42
C GLY A 343 10.77 17.50 -5.77
N THR A 344 10.08 16.35 -5.82
CA THR A 344 9.69 15.67 -7.08
C THR A 344 8.26 15.95 -7.58
N GLY A 345 7.44 16.71 -6.84
CA GLY A 345 6.08 17.08 -7.25
C GLY A 345 5.89 18.60 -7.31
N GLY A 346 5.29 19.09 -8.40
CA GLY A 346 4.95 20.51 -8.58
C GLY A 346 4.04 21.03 -7.45
N VAL A 347 4.37 22.22 -6.94
CA VAL A 347 3.60 23.06 -6.01
C VAL A 347 2.74 22.29 -5.00
N LEU A 348 3.37 21.73 -3.97
CA LEU A 348 2.67 21.38 -2.75
C LEU A 348 2.33 22.68 -2.01
N ILE A 349 1.05 23.05 -1.97
CA ILE A 349 0.56 24.02 -0.99
C ILE A 349 0.60 23.30 0.36
N PHE A 350 1.70 23.49 1.09
CA PHE A 350 1.76 23.17 2.50
C PHE A 350 0.66 23.96 3.22
N ASN A 351 -0.16 23.28 4.00
CA ASN A 351 -0.79 23.93 5.15
C ASN A 351 0.34 24.23 6.16
N LEU A 352 1.07 25.33 5.90
CA LEU A 352 2.18 25.85 6.71
C LEU A 352 1.80 25.99 8.20
N TYR A 353 0.50 26.11 8.49
CA TYR A 353 -0.05 26.26 9.83
C TYR A 353 0.21 25.05 10.74
N ASN A 354 0.10 23.81 10.23
CA ASN A 354 0.24 22.61 11.10
C ASN A 354 1.72 22.20 11.29
N ALA A 355 2.58 22.40 10.29
CA ALA A 355 3.99 22.04 10.37
C ALA A 355 4.81 22.93 11.34
N LEU A 356 4.41 24.20 11.48
CA LEU A 356 5.02 25.15 12.42
C LEU A 356 4.50 25.01 13.85
N CYS A 357 3.31 24.44 14.04
CA CYS A 357 2.62 24.41 15.34
C CYS A 357 2.73 23.09 16.11
N ALA A 358 3.56 22.11 15.71
CA ALA A 358 3.81 20.91 16.50
C ALA A 358 4.89 21.17 17.58
N PRO A 359 4.54 21.34 18.88
CA PRO A 359 5.47 21.82 19.89
C PRO A 359 6.56 20.79 20.26
N TYR A 360 6.31 19.50 20.04
CA TYR A 360 7.21 18.42 20.50
C TYR A 360 8.36 18.10 19.53
N THR A 361 8.20 18.30 18.22
CA THR A 361 9.28 18.12 17.23
C THR A 361 10.15 19.37 17.07
N PHE A 362 9.61 20.56 17.30
CA PHE A 362 10.39 21.79 17.37
C PHE A 362 11.40 21.75 18.52
N LEU A 363 10.99 21.22 19.68
CA LEU A 363 11.90 20.95 20.80
C LEU A 363 12.95 19.92 20.44
N TRP A 364 12.64 18.87 19.67
CA TRP A 364 13.62 17.86 19.27
C TRP A 364 14.65 18.39 18.27
N CYS A 365 14.22 19.15 17.25
CA CYS A 365 15.14 19.88 16.35
C CYS A 365 15.96 20.94 17.11
N CYS A 366 15.37 21.66 18.06
CA CYS A 366 16.10 22.57 18.94
C CYS A 366 17.05 21.84 19.89
N PHE A 367 16.72 20.64 20.38
CA PHE A 367 17.60 19.79 21.19
C PHE A 367 18.74 19.22 20.36
N LEU A 368 18.51 18.89 19.09
CA LEU A 368 19.56 18.55 18.11
C LEU A 368 20.49 19.75 17.86
N LEU A 369 19.93 20.94 17.62
CA LEU A 369 20.71 22.18 17.48
C LEU A 369 21.46 22.57 18.76
N CYS A 370 20.89 22.34 19.95
CA CYS A 370 21.52 22.61 21.25
C CYS A 370 22.56 21.54 21.62
N SER A 371 22.32 20.27 21.32
CA SER A 371 23.29 19.19 21.56
C SER A 371 24.50 19.33 20.64
N LEU A 372 24.30 19.79 19.40
CA LEU A 372 25.40 20.12 18.48
C LEU A 372 26.23 21.33 18.97
N LYS A 373 25.59 22.35 19.56
CA LYS A 373 26.32 23.45 20.23
C LYS A 373 27.11 22.99 21.45
N SER A 374 26.58 22.04 22.22
CA SER A 374 27.26 21.46 23.39
C SER A 374 28.45 20.57 23.00
N PHE A 375 28.30 19.77 21.94
CA PHE A 375 29.39 18.91 21.44
C PHE A 375 30.55 19.73 20.85
N SER A 376 30.25 20.84 20.15
CA SER A 376 31.25 21.79 19.66
C SER A 376 32.06 22.47 20.77
N GLN A 377 31.50 22.65 21.98
CA GLN A 377 32.22 23.25 23.12
C GLN A 377 33.08 22.25 23.89
N THR A 378 32.81 20.95 23.74
CA THR A 378 33.53 19.88 24.46
C THR A 378 34.81 19.47 23.71
N ILE A 379 34.92 19.77 22.41
CA ILE A 379 36.09 19.45 21.56
C ILE A 379 37.10 20.61 21.50
N SER A 380 36.79 21.79 22.07
CA SER A 380 37.70 22.95 22.11
C SER A 380 38.37 23.17 23.48
N LYS A 381 38.61 22.11 24.26
CA LYS A 381 39.46 22.18 25.46
C LYS A 381 40.60 21.18 25.39
#